data_AF-A0A7C1YLE9-F1
#
_entry.id   AF-A0A7C1YLE9-F1
#
_cell.length_a   1.000
_cell.length_b   1.000
_cell.length_c   1.000
_cell.angle_alpha   90.00
_cell.angle_beta   90.00
_cell.angle_gamma   90.00
#
_symmetry.space_group_name_H-M   'P 1'
#
loop_
_entity.id
_entity.type
_entity.pdbx_description
1 polymer ?
#
loop_
_entity_poly.entity_id
_entity_poly.type
_entity_poly.pdbx_seq_one_letter_code
_entity_poly.pdbx_strand_id
1 'polypeptide(L)'
;MPDPNQNPEQKARDNIDAMLAQSGWVVQDKKKIDFSAGPGIAVREYQTDIGPADYVLFVDKQAIGVIEAKPESWGHKITTVEEQ
;
A
#
# COMPACT_ATOMS: atom_id res chain seq x y z
N MET A 1 -2.62 -2.05 -22.17
CA MET A 1 -3.33 -0.83 -22.61
C MET A 1 -3.89 -0.18 -21.36
N PRO A 2 -3.70 1.12 -21.10
CA PRO A 2 -4.28 1.72 -19.90
C PRO A 2 -5.81 1.82 -20.06
N ASP A 3 -6.55 1.22 -19.13
CA ASP A 3 -8.01 1.23 -19.13
C ASP A 3 -8.57 2.66 -19.00
N PRO A 4 -9.54 3.06 -19.83
CA PRO A 4 -10.02 4.46 -19.93
C PRO A 4 -10.79 4.99 -18.71
N ASN A 5 -10.90 4.23 -17.62
CA ASN A 5 -11.65 4.56 -16.39
C ASN A 5 -10.78 4.55 -15.12
N GLN A 6 -9.48 4.84 -15.22
CA GLN A 6 -8.64 4.93 -14.03
C GLN A 6 -8.78 6.30 -13.35
N ASN A 7 -9.45 6.31 -12.20
CA ASN A 7 -9.45 7.44 -11.27
C ASN A 7 -8.00 7.75 -10.83
N PRO A 8 -7.68 9.00 -10.43
CA PRO A 8 -6.34 9.37 -9.94
C PRO A 8 -5.83 8.45 -8.82
N GLU A 9 -6.74 8.00 -7.97
CA GLU A 9 -6.48 7.07 -6.87
C GLU A 9 -6.05 5.68 -7.36
N GLN A 10 -6.62 5.22 -8.48
CA GLN A 10 -6.26 3.94 -9.09
C GLN A 10 -4.85 4.02 -9.71
N LYS A 11 -4.49 5.13 -10.36
CA LYS A 11 -3.13 5.35 -10.86
C LYS A 11 -2.11 5.37 -9.72
N ALA A 12 -2.44 6.04 -8.62
CA ALA A 12 -1.60 6.04 -7.43
C ALA A 12 -1.40 4.61 -6.91
N ARG A 13 -2.47 3.79 -6.89
CA ARG A 13 -2.41 2.39 -6.47
C ARG A 13 -1.52 1.55 -7.37
N ASP A 14 -1.71 1.63 -8.69
CA ASP A 14 -0.88 0.95 -9.69
C ASP A 14 0.62 1.29 -9.56
N ASN A 15 0.93 2.57 -9.31
CA ASN A 15 2.31 3.01 -9.08
C ASN A 15 2.90 2.42 -7.78
N ILE A 16 2.13 2.42 -6.69
CA ILE A 16 2.57 1.85 -5.41
C ILE A 16 2.78 0.34 -5.54
N ASP A 17 1.86 -0.38 -6.19
CA ASP A 17 1.97 -1.80 -6.50
C ASP A 17 3.28 -2.10 -7.26
N ALA A 18 3.58 -1.31 -8.29
CA ALA A 18 4.79 -1.46 -9.08
C ALA A 18 6.07 -1.18 -8.27
N MET A 19 6.06 -0.18 -7.39
CA MET A 19 7.19 0.15 -6.52
C MET A 19 7.43 -0.94 -5.45
N LEU A 20 6.36 -1.46 -4.85
CA LEU A 20 6.42 -2.56 -3.90
C LEU A 20 7.00 -3.81 -4.54
N ALA A 21 6.49 -4.20 -5.71
CA ALA A 21 7.01 -5.35 -6.46
C ALA A 21 8.49 -5.19 -6.83
N GLN A 22 8.90 -4.01 -7.30
CA GLN A 22 10.31 -3.71 -7.60
C GLN A 22 11.20 -3.77 -6.35
N SER A 23 10.65 -3.46 -5.18
CA SER A 23 11.34 -3.52 -3.89
C SER A 23 11.33 -4.92 -3.27
N GLY A 24 10.83 -5.94 -3.99
CA GLY A 24 10.81 -7.33 -3.55
C GLY A 24 9.62 -7.72 -2.68
N TRP A 25 8.60 -6.85 -2.56
CA TRP A 25 7.38 -7.17 -1.83
C TRP A 25 6.41 -7.96 -2.70
N VAL A 26 5.81 -8.99 -2.10
CA VAL A 26 4.70 -9.71 -2.73
C VAL A 26 3.40 -9.01 -2.40
N VAL A 27 2.81 -8.36 -3.39
CA VAL A 27 1.57 -7.61 -3.19
C VAL A 27 0.34 -8.50 -3.36
N GLN A 28 -0.51 -8.55 -2.35
CA GLN A 28 -1.65 -9.46 -2.25
C GLN A 28 -2.94 -8.72 -1.91
N ASP A 29 -4.08 -9.33 -2.26
CA ASP A 29 -5.40 -8.85 -1.89
C ASP A 29 -5.79 -9.40 -0.51
N LYS A 30 -6.52 -8.61 0.30
CA LYS A 30 -6.97 -9.05 1.63
C LYS A 30 -7.78 -10.35 1.65
N LYS A 31 -8.45 -10.70 0.56
CA LYS A 31 -9.26 -11.92 0.46
C LYS A 31 -8.41 -13.18 0.25
N LYS A 32 -7.14 -13.02 -0.15
CA LYS A 32 -6.26 -14.14 -0.48
C LYS A 32 -4.83 -13.81 -0.05
N ILE A 33 -4.61 -13.85 1.26
CA ILE A 33 -3.30 -13.59 1.86
C ILE A 33 -2.57 -14.91 2.05
N ASP A 34 -1.41 -15.03 1.41
CA ASP A 34 -0.46 -16.10 1.58
C ASP A 34 0.84 -15.53 2.16
N PHE A 35 1.02 -15.69 3.47
CA PHE A 35 2.23 -15.21 4.14
C PHE A 35 3.50 -16.02 3.82
N SER A 36 3.39 -17.09 3.03
CA SER A 36 4.53 -17.92 2.60
C SER A 36 5.00 -17.53 1.20
N ALA A 37 4.33 -16.58 0.54
CA ALA A 37 4.65 -16.17 -0.83
C ALA A 37 6.00 -15.44 -0.95
N GLY A 38 6.55 -14.94 0.16
CA GLY A 38 7.86 -14.28 0.19
C GLY A 38 8.22 -13.73 1.57
N PRO A 39 9.43 -13.19 1.74
CA PRO A 39 9.90 -12.62 3.00
C PRO A 39 9.19 -11.31 3.37
N GLY A 40 8.71 -10.56 2.38
CA GLY A 40 7.93 -9.33 2.55
C GLY A 40 6.60 -9.42 1.82
N ILE A 41 5.49 -9.22 2.53
CA ILE A 41 4.12 -9.25 1.99
C ILE A 41 3.47 -7.89 2.17
N ALA A 42 2.93 -7.32 1.10
CA ALA A 42 2.11 -6.12 1.17
C ALA A 42 0.66 -6.49 0.90
N VAL A 43 -0.25 -6.23 1.83
CA VAL A 43 -1.68 -6.58 1.70
C VAL A 43 -2.50 -5.33 1.44
N ARG A 44 -3.24 -5.30 0.33
CA ARG A 44 -4.11 -4.20 -0.08
C ARG A 44 -5.41 -4.13 0.74
N GLU A 45 -5.89 -2.92 1.01
CA GLU A 45 -7.20 -2.60 1.60
C GLU A 45 -7.48 -3.34 2.92
N TYR A 46 -6.46 -3.46 3.76
CA TYR A 46 -6.53 -4.26 4.98
C TYR A 46 -7.22 -3.48 6.11
N GLN A 47 -8.11 -4.16 6.83
CA GLN A 47 -8.80 -3.55 7.97
C GLN A 47 -7.94 -3.69 9.23
N THR A 48 -7.62 -2.56 9.86
CA THR A 48 -6.92 -2.52 11.16
C THR A 48 -7.89 -2.07 12.26
N ASP A 49 -7.53 -2.28 13.53
CA ASP A 49 -8.34 -1.87 14.69
C ASP A 49 -8.59 -0.35 14.75
N ILE A 50 -7.75 0.46 14.12
CA ILE A 50 -7.85 1.92 14.08
C ILE A 50 -8.48 2.47 12.78
N GLY A 51 -8.78 1.60 11.81
CA GLY A 51 -9.36 1.99 10.53
C GLY A 51 -8.83 1.18 9.33
N PRO A 52 -9.42 1.34 8.14
CA PRO A 52 -8.89 0.73 6.92
C PRO A 52 -7.56 1.39 6.54
N ALA A 53 -6.57 0.57 6.15
CA ALA A 53 -5.31 1.02 5.57
C ALA A 53 -5.21 0.58 4.10
N ASP A 54 -4.59 1.40 3.25
CA ASP A 54 -4.43 1.06 1.83
C ASP A 54 -3.51 -0.13 1.61
N TYR A 55 -2.41 -0.19 2.37
CA TYR A 55 -1.53 -1.34 2.42
C TYR A 55 -1.05 -1.59 3.84
N VAL A 56 -0.96 -2.87 4.23
CA VAL A 56 -0.26 -3.30 5.43
C VAL A 56 0.93 -4.16 5.01
N LEU A 57 2.10 -3.83 5.53
CA LEU A 57 3.35 -4.51 5.25
C LEU A 57 3.64 -5.54 6.33
N PHE A 58 3.97 -6.76 5.91
CA PHE A 58 4.33 -7.86 6.79
C PHE A 58 5.71 -8.40 6.43
N VAL A 59 6.54 -8.63 7.44
CA VAL A 59 7.79 -9.39 7.35
C VAL A 59 7.73 -10.48 8.40
N ASP A 60 8.08 -11.71 8.03
CA ASP A 60 8.00 -12.87 8.93
C ASP A 60 6.62 -13.00 9.63
N LYS A 61 5.54 -12.70 8.88
CA LYS A 61 4.14 -12.74 9.36
C LYS A 61 3.80 -11.68 10.42
N GLN A 62 4.72 -10.76 10.72
CA GLN A 62 4.48 -9.66 11.63
C GLN A 62 4.23 -8.37 10.84
N ALA A 63 3.17 -7.63 11.20
CA ALA A 63 2.91 -6.33 10.62
C ALA A 63 4.02 -5.34 11.05
N ILE A 64 4.67 -4.72 10.08
CA ILE A 64 5.78 -3.78 10.33
C ILE A 64 5.44 -2.32 9.98
N GLY A 65 4.34 -2.09 9.27
CA GLY A 65 3.93 -0.75 8.89
C GLY A 65 2.74 -0.72 7.94
N VAL A 66 2.27 0.49 7.65
CA VAL A 66 1.17 0.75 6.73
C VAL A 66 1.60 1.78 5.68
N ILE A 67 1.02 1.70 4.49
CA ILE A 67 1.15 2.73 3.45
C ILE A 67 -0.23 3.26 3.16
N GLU A 68 -0.38 4.58 3.22
CA GLU A 68 -1.58 5.32 2.84
C GLU A 68 -1.41 5.86 1.43
N ALA A 69 -2.29 5.50 0.49
CA ALA A 69 -2.23 6.05 -0.85
C ALA A 69 -2.72 7.50 -0.81
N LYS A 70 -1.92 8.41 -1.39
CA LYS A 70 -2.32 9.81 -1.57
C LYS A 70 -2.24 10.17 -3.04
N PRO A 71 -3.09 11.10 -3.53
CA PRO A 71 -2.95 11.63 -4.87
C PRO A 71 -1.57 12.30 -5.01
N GLU A 72 -0.97 12.16 -6.18
CA GLU A 72 0.35 12.71 -6.54
C GLU A 72 0.51 14.21 -6.21
N SER A 73 -0.58 14.99 -6.30
CA SER A 73 -0.60 16.41 -5.94
C SER A 73 -0.37 16.70 -4.44
N TRP A 74 -0.49 15.69 -3.57
CA TRP A 74 -0.28 15.82 -2.13
C TRP A 74 1.19 15.70 -1.72
N GLY A 75 2.06 15.17 -2.59
CA GLY A 75 3.51 15.05 -2.34
C GLY A 75 4.23 16.39 -2.08
N HIS A 76 3.60 17.51 -2.46
CA HIS A 76 4.10 18.86 -2.18
C HIS A 76 3.78 19.40 -0.78
N LYS A 77 3.06 18.65 0.08
CA LYS A 77 2.66 19.06 1.44
C LYS A 77 3.29 18.22 2.57
N ILE A 78 4.48 17.63 2.37
CA ILE A 78 5.20 16.87 3.43
C ILE A 78 6.01 17.83 4.33
N THR A 79 5.40 18.89 4.84
CA THR A 79 5.93 19.68 5.97
C THR A 79 4.77 20.14 6.83
N THR A 80 4.11 19.20 7.50
CA THR A 80 3.37 19.50 8.72
C THR A 80 3.73 18.40 9.69
N VAL A 81 4.76 18.66 10.49
CA VAL A 81 5.02 17.92 11.71
C VAL A 81 3.86 18.26 12.64
N GLU A 82 3.12 17.25 13.07
CA GLU A 82 2.13 17.39 14.14
C GLU A 82 2.91 17.75 15.41
N GLU A 83 2.69 18.95 15.96
CA GLU A 83 3.20 19.32 17.28
C GLU A 83 2.42 18.55 18.36
N GLN A 84 3.18 17.97 19.30
CA GLN A 84 2.73 17.07 20.36
C GLN A 84 2.04 17.78 21.52
#